data_AF-A0A2G9PUD1-F1
#
_entry.id   AF-A0A2G9PUD1-F1
#
_cell.length_a   1.000
_cell.length_b   1.000
_cell.length_c   1.000
_cell.angle_alpha   90.00
_cell.angle_beta   90.00
_cell.angle_gamma   90.00
#
_symmetry.space_group_name_H-M   'P 1'
#
loop_
_entity.id
_entity.type
_entity.pdbx_description
1 polymer ?
#
loop_
_entity_poly.entity_id
_entity_poly.type
_entity_poly.pdbx_seq_one_letter_code
_entity_poly.pdbx_strand_id
1 'polypeptide(L)'
;MISDAVAIIELFTKAKHKIEGWITISALFDSDGNRLEGSDKIEVEKIPDGADAWYYRVKPVKDYVFVRMPVNAGSVIEESKSIGANADATTFRYIPVPNGNFQGTNRIRNSKVDFFVIGYTRRQMLDLVEGKI
;
A
#
# COMPACT_ATOMS: atom_id res chain seq x y z
N MET A 1 2.13 12.12 -4.78
CA MET A 1 1.37 11.19 -3.92
C MET A 1 -0.13 11.42 -3.91
N ILE A 2 -0.65 12.60 -3.55
CA ILE A 2 -2.12 12.85 -3.63
C ILE A 2 -2.61 12.74 -5.09
N SER A 3 -1.87 13.30 -6.04
CA SER A 3 -2.12 13.14 -7.48
C SER A 3 -2.20 11.68 -7.92
N ASP A 4 -1.30 10.85 -7.40
CA ASP A 4 -1.15 9.44 -7.80
C ASP A 4 -2.28 8.60 -7.19
N ALA A 5 -2.65 8.89 -5.93
CA ALA A 5 -3.82 8.31 -5.29
C ALA A 5 -5.12 8.63 -6.05
N VAL A 6 -5.30 9.89 -6.48
CA VAL A 6 -6.46 10.31 -7.29
C VAL A 6 -6.45 9.60 -8.65
N ALA A 7 -5.30 9.55 -9.33
CA ALA A 7 -5.17 8.87 -10.61
C ALA A 7 -5.50 7.37 -10.51
N ILE A 8 -5.06 6.70 -9.44
CA ILE A 8 -5.33 5.28 -9.17
C ILE A 8 -6.83 5.05 -8.89
N ILE A 9 -7.45 5.91 -8.08
CA ILE A 9 -8.90 5.84 -7.82
C ILE A 9 -9.69 6.06 -9.12
N GLU A 10 -9.31 7.06 -9.92
CA GLU A 10 -9.95 7.35 -11.20
C GLU A 10 -9.78 6.18 -12.17
N LEU A 11 -8.58 5.59 -12.22
CA LEU A 11 -8.27 4.41 -13.02
C LEU A 11 -9.18 3.24 -12.65
N PHE A 12 -9.27 2.90 -11.36
CA PHE A 12 -10.12 1.81 -10.89
C PHE A 12 -11.61 2.08 -11.09
N THR A 13 -12.05 3.34 -10.94
CA THR A 13 -13.43 3.73 -11.18
C THR A 13 -13.79 3.58 -12.66
N LYS A 14 -12.95 4.10 -13.56
CA LYS A 14 -13.13 3.93 -15.02
C LYS A 14 -13.10 2.47 -15.43
N ALA A 15 -12.16 1.70 -14.88
CA ALA A 15 -12.03 0.26 -15.16
C ALA A 15 -13.29 -0.50 -14.73
N LYS A 16 -13.81 -0.24 -13.53
CA LYS A 16 -15.06 -0.85 -13.03
C LYS A 16 -16.25 -0.60 -13.95
N HIS A 17 -16.32 0.59 -14.56
CA HIS A 17 -17.42 0.94 -15.47
C HIS A 17 -17.25 0.40 -16.90
N LYS A 18 -16.02 0.15 -17.34
CA LYS A 18 -15.72 -0.29 -18.71
C LYS A 18 -15.49 -1.80 -18.85
N ILE A 19 -15.07 -2.47 -17.79
CA ILE A 19 -14.66 -3.89 -17.82
C ILE A 19 -15.70 -4.73 -17.08
N GLU A 20 -16.50 -5.46 -17.84
CA GLU A 20 -17.41 -6.47 -17.30
C GLU A 20 -16.58 -7.56 -16.57
N GLY A 21 -16.88 -7.80 -15.29
CA GLY A 21 -16.08 -8.72 -14.46
C GLY A 21 -14.82 -8.12 -13.85
N TRP A 22 -14.71 -6.79 -13.72
CA TRP A 22 -13.67 -6.16 -12.91
C TRP A 22 -13.85 -6.48 -11.42
N ILE A 23 -13.01 -7.37 -10.91
CA ILE A 23 -12.96 -7.81 -9.52
C ILE A 23 -11.76 -7.14 -8.85
N THR A 24 -12.01 -6.02 -8.18
CA THR A 24 -11.08 -5.50 -7.18
C THR A 24 -11.49 -6.00 -5.80
N ILE A 25 -10.49 -6.25 -4.96
CA ILE A 25 -10.67 -6.37 -3.51
C ILE A 25 -10.00 -5.17 -2.87
N SER A 26 -10.62 -4.59 -1.85
CA SER A 26 -10.01 -3.50 -1.10
C SER A 26 -10.34 -3.64 0.38
N ALA A 27 -9.43 -3.17 1.23
CA ALA A 27 -9.61 -3.13 2.67
C ALA A 27 -8.87 -1.93 3.26
N LEU A 28 -9.45 -1.37 4.33
CA LEU A 28 -8.88 -0.31 5.15
C LEU A 28 -8.30 -0.92 6.42
N PHE A 29 -7.09 -0.52 6.78
CA PHE A 29 -6.40 -0.97 7.98
C PHE A 29 -6.02 0.22 8.86
N ASP A 30 -6.07 0.00 10.17
CA ASP A 30 -5.55 0.96 11.14
C ASP A 30 -4.01 0.96 11.17
N SER A 31 -3.43 1.92 11.90
CA SER A 31 -1.98 2.00 12.13
C SER A 31 -1.37 0.83 12.93
N ASP A 32 -2.19 -0.10 13.42
CA ASP A 32 -1.75 -1.34 14.05
C ASP A 32 -1.84 -2.55 13.11
N GLY A 33 -2.30 -2.33 11.87
CA GLY A 33 -2.45 -3.38 10.85
C GLY A 33 -3.73 -4.18 11.02
N ASN A 34 -4.65 -3.77 11.90
CA ASN A 34 -5.96 -4.41 12.03
C ASN A 34 -6.88 -3.91 10.93
N ARG A 35 -7.66 -4.81 10.35
CA ARG A 35 -8.66 -4.45 9.34
C ARG A 35 -9.81 -3.69 10.02
N LEU A 36 -10.08 -2.48 9.54
CA LEU A 36 -11.25 -1.70 9.93
C LEU A 36 -12.45 -2.05 9.05
N GLU A 37 -12.27 -2.07 7.73
CA GLU A 37 -13.34 -2.32 6.75
C GLU A 37 -12.83 -3.02 5.49
N GLY A 38 -13.75 -3.62 4.71
CA GLY A 38 -13.49 -4.18 3.39
C GLY A 38 -13.25 -5.70 3.36
N SER A 39 -12.53 -6.17 2.35
CA SER A 39 -12.43 -7.59 1.99
C SER A 39 -11.65 -8.41 3.03
N ASP A 40 -12.23 -9.56 3.38
CA ASP A 40 -11.62 -10.56 4.24
C ASP A 40 -10.41 -11.29 3.64
N LYS A 41 -10.32 -11.30 2.31
CA LYS A 41 -9.23 -11.91 1.55
C LYS A 41 -7.89 -11.18 1.70
N ILE A 42 -7.90 -9.90 2.08
CA ILE A 42 -6.68 -9.11 2.24
C ILE A 42 -6.23 -9.19 3.69
N GLU A 43 -5.15 -9.90 3.95
CA GLU A 43 -4.55 -9.97 5.29
C GLU A 43 -3.26 -9.16 5.34
N VAL A 44 -3.10 -8.37 6.40
CA VAL A 44 -1.88 -7.62 6.68
C VAL A 44 -1.27 -8.14 7.96
N GLU A 45 0.04 -8.35 7.93
CA GLU A 45 0.85 -8.74 9.08
C GLU A 45 1.72 -7.56 9.51
N LYS A 46 1.67 -7.20 10.79
CA LYS A 46 2.59 -6.23 11.41
C LYS A 46 3.80 -6.96 11.99
N ILE A 47 4.98 -6.65 11.47
CA ILE A 47 6.25 -7.28 11.79
C ILE A 47 7.11 -6.29 12.59
N PRO A 48 7.40 -6.53 13.87
CA PRO A 48 8.27 -5.66 14.65
C PRO A 48 9.71 -5.66 14.11
N ASP A 49 10.38 -4.50 14.17
CA ASP A 49 11.77 -4.32 13.76
C ASP A 49 12.55 -3.47 14.78
N GLY A 50 13.08 -4.12 15.82
CA GLY A 50 13.70 -3.44 16.95
C GLY A 50 12.68 -2.77 17.88
N ALA A 51 13.12 -1.77 18.65
CA ALA A 51 12.31 -1.17 19.71
C ALA A 51 11.22 -0.20 19.21
N ASP A 52 11.53 0.60 18.17
CA ASP A 52 10.71 1.75 17.77
C ASP A 52 10.26 1.71 16.30
N ALA A 53 10.46 0.58 15.61
CA ALA A 53 10.08 0.42 14.20
C ALA A 53 9.31 -0.88 13.96
N TRP A 54 8.48 -0.85 12.93
CA TRP A 54 7.76 -2.02 12.45
C TRP A 54 7.58 -1.92 10.95
N TYR A 55 7.27 -3.04 10.32
CA TYR A 55 6.85 -3.12 8.94
C TYR A 55 5.49 -3.79 8.86
N TYR A 56 4.82 -3.59 7.74
CA TYR A 56 3.63 -4.30 7.34
C TYR A 56 3.97 -5.19 6.16
N ARG A 57 3.28 -6.32 6.05
CA ARG A 57 3.34 -7.20 4.88
C ARG A 57 1.92 -7.59 4.50
N VAL A 58 1.55 -7.31 3.25
CA VAL A 58 0.28 -7.83 2.70
C VAL A 58 0.53 -9.29 2.32
N LYS A 59 -0.27 -10.22 2.86
CA LYS A 59 -0.15 -11.63 2.49
C LYS A 59 -0.50 -11.81 1.02
N PRO A 60 0.25 -12.63 0.27
CA PRO A 60 -0.01 -12.84 -1.14
C PRO A 60 -1.36 -13.53 -1.32
N VAL A 61 -2.16 -13.02 -2.25
CA VAL A 61 -3.37 -13.67 -2.75
C VAL A 61 -3.12 -14.04 -4.20
N LYS A 62 -3.41 -15.29 -4.55
CA LYS A 62 -3.15 -15.83 -5.88
C LYS A 62 -3.76 -14.92 -6.96
N ASP A 63 -2.96 -14.61 -7.98
CA ASP A 63 -3.31 -13.77 -9.14
C ASP A 63 -3.53 -12.27 -8.87
N TYR A 64 -3.46 -11.83 -7.61
CA TYR A 64 -3.59 -10.42 -7.23
C TYR A 64 -2.24 -9.72 -7.07
N VAL A 65 -2.24 -8.44 -7.41
CA VAL A 65 -1.20 -7.46 -7.09
C VAL A 65 -1.83 -6.38 -6.24
N PHE A 66 -1.08 -5.87 -5.26
CA PHE A 66 -1.59 -4.93 -4.27
C PHE A 66 -0.92 -3.57 -4.39
N VAL A 67 -1.75 -2.54 -4.32
CA VAL A 67 -1.35 -1.14 -4.14
C VAL A 67 -1.75 -0.72 -2.73
N ARG A 68 -0.88 0.05 -2.09
CA ARG A 68 -1.05 0.52 -0.72
C ARG A 68 -1.06 2.04 -0.72
N MET A 69 -1.96 2.62 0.05
CA MET A 69 -2.12 4.07 0.09
C MET A 69 -2.42 4.52 1.52
N PRO A 70 -1.57 5.37 2.13
CA PRO A 70 -1.88 5.95 3.43
C PRO A 70 -3.04 6.93 3.32
N VAL A 71 -3.94 6.94 4.30
CA VAL A 71 -5.11 7.83 4.35
C VAL A 71 -4.69 9.31 4.39
N ASN A 72 -3.53 9.61 4.98
CA ASN A 72 -2.94 10.95 5.01
C ASN A 72 -1.57 11.00 4.33
N ALA A 73 -1.56 10.80 3.01
CA ALA A 73 -0.35 10.74 2.20
C ALA A 73 0.51 12.01 2.21
N GLY A 74 -0.02 13.17 2.62
CA GLY A 74 0.77 14.41 2.66
C GLY A 74 1.84 14.45 3.75
N SER A 75 1.72 13.59 4.76
CA SER A 75 2.56 13.63 5.97
C SER A 75 3.56 12.48 6.09
N VAL A 76 3.49 11.49 5.18
CA VAL A 76 4.26 10.26 5.25
C VAL A 76 4.84 9.86 3.90
N ILE A 77 5.90 9.07 3.91
CA ILE A 77 6.48 8.39 2.74
C ILE A 77 6.45 6.88 3.02
N GLU A 78 6.17 6.08 1.99
CA GLU A 78 6.31 4.63 2.06
C GLU A 78 7.78 4.22 1.87
N GLU A 79 8.28 3.38 2.76
CA GLU A 79 9.62 2.80 2.69
C GLU A 79 9.53 1.28 2.65
N SER A 80 10.27 0.65 1.73
CA SER A 80 10.38 -0.81 1.63
C SER A 80 11.48 -1.34 2.54
N LYS A 81 11.30 -2.53 3.12
CA LYS A 81 12.35 -3.19 3.91
C LYS A 81 13.51 -3.61 2.99
N SER A 82 14.75 -3.37 3.39
CA SER A 82 15.92 -3.90 2.67
C SER A 82 16.19 -5.36 3.05
N ILE A 83 16.44 -6.20 2.04
CA ILE A 83 16.94 -7.57 2.16
C ILE A 83 18.30 -7.62 1.45
N GLY A 84 19.38 -7.44 2.22
CA GLY A 84 20.73 -7.27 1.68
C GLY A 84 20.83 -6.00 0.84
N ALA A 85 21.25 -6.11 -0.41
CA ALA A 85 21.33 -5.00 -1.35
C ALA A 85 20.00 -4.66 -2.06
N ASN A 86 18.96 -5.50 -1.90
CA ASN A 86 17.69 -5.36 -2.60
C ASN A 86 16.60 -4.82 -1.67
N ALA A 87 15.61 -4.13 -2.24
CA ALA A 87 14.39 -3.77 -1.51
C ALA A 87 13.33 -4.87 -1.66
N ASP A 88 12.66 -5.21 -0.56
CA ASP A 88 11.48 -6.07 -0.55
C ASP A 88 10.21 -5.23 -0.71
N ALA A 89 9.70 -5.17 -1.93
CA ALA A 89 8.47 -4.44 -2.23
C ALA A 89 7.24 -4.99 -1.51
N THR A 90 7.28 -6.21 -0.95
CA THR A 90 6.15 -6.82 -0.22
C THR A 90 6.07 -6.38 1.24
N THR A 91 7.18 -5.89 1.79
CA THR A 91 7.30 -5.47 3.19
C THR A 91 7.57 -3.97 3.25
N PHE A 92 6.66 -3.21 3.87
CA PHE A 92 6.65 -1.75 3.79
C PHE A 92 6.39 -1.11 5.15
N ARG A 93 6.75 0.16 5.30
CA ARG A 93 6.35 0.99 6.45
C ARG A 93 6.10 2.42 6.02
N TYR A 94 5.41 3.18 6.87
CA TYR A 94 5.24 4.62 6.69
C TYR A 94 6.16 5.38 7.63
N ILE A 95 6.93 6.30 7.08
CA ILE A 95 7.82 7.19 7.82
C ILE A 95 7.40 8.64 7.59
N PRO A 96 7.68 9.58 8.50
CA PRO A 96 7.35 10.98 8.29
C PRO A 96 8.16 11.55 7.12
N VAL A 97 7.57 12.50 6.38
CA VAL A 97 8.31 13.27 5.37
C VAL A 97 9.48 13.99 6.07
N PRO A 98 10.74 13.81 5.62
CA PRO A 98 11.89 14.45 6.25
C PRO A 98 11.78 15.97 6.22
N ASN A 99 11.91 16.63 7.36
CA ASN A 99 11.78 18.09 7.50
C ASN A 99 13.12 18.79 7.81
N GLY A 100 14.22 18.32 7.20
CA GLY A 100 15.55 18.95 7.27
C GLY A 100 16.27 18.86 8.62
N ASN A 101 15.56 18.62 9.73
CA ASN A 101 16.12 18.46 11.06
C ASN A 101 16.59 17.01 11.29
N PHE A 102 17.67 16.63 10.61
CA PHE A 102 18.39 15.39 10.92
C PHE A 102 19.08 15.53 12.28
N GLN A 103 18.39 15.16 13.37
CA GLN A 103 19.09 14.82 14.61
C GLN A 103 19.89 13.54 14.35
N GLY A 104 21.21 13.73 14.16
CA GLY A 104 22.15 12.82 13.49
C GLY A 104 22.42 11.44 14.11
N THR A 105 21.48 10.82 14.83
CA THR A 105 21.64 9.45 15.35
C THR A 105 20.33 8.68 15.54
N ASN A 106 19.16 9.29 15.36
CA ASN A 106 17.89 8.62 15.64
C ASN A 106 17.36 7.89 14.40
N ARG A 107 17.22 6.56 14.51
CA ARG A 107 16.45 5.74 13.55
C ARG A 107 15.12 6.45 13.23
N ILE A 108 14.79 6.55 11.95
CA ILE A 108 13.51 7.12 11.51
C ILE A 108 12.39 6.25 12.09
N ARG A 109 11.58 6.86 12.96
CA ARG A 109 10.43 6.22 13.59
C ARG A 109 9.29 6.08 12.60
N ASN A 110 8.48 5.05 12.79
CA ASN A 110 7.25 4.87 12.03
C ASN A 110 6.25 5.99 12.31
N SER A 111 5.55 6.42 11.26
CA SER A 111 4.33 7.21 11.37
C SER A 111 3.14 6.28 11.60
N LYS A 112 2.34 6.58 12.62
CA LYS A 112 1.06 5.91 12.83
C LYS A 112 0.03 6.52 11.89
N VAL A 113 -0.30 5.79 10.82
CA VAL A 113 -1.27 6.21 9.81
C VAL A 113 -2.05 5.00 9.35
N ASP A 114 -3.36 5.18 9.20
CA ASP A 114 -4.24 4.20 8.59
C ASP A 114 -3.99 4.15 7.09
N PHE A 115 -4.30 3.03 6.45
CA PHE A 115 -3.99 2.84 5.03
C PHE A 115 -4.95 1.90 4.33
N PHE A 116 -5.19 2.19 3.05
CA PHE A 116 -5.91 1.31 2.15
C PHE A 116 -4.95 0.32 1.49
N VAL A 117 -5.44 -0.90 1.28
CA VAL A 117 -4.84 -1.89 0.38
C VAL A 117 -5.87 -2.21 -0.69
N ILE A 118 -5.47 -2.07 -1.95
CA ILE A 118 -6.31 -2.35 -3.12
C ILE A 118 -5.63 -3.44 -3.94
N GLY A 119 -6.32 -4.55 -4.13
CA GLY A 119 -5.90 -5.67 -4.95
C GLY A 119 -6.60 -5.66 -6.31
N TYR A 120 -5.83 -5.87 -7.38
CA TYR A 120 -6.32 -6.13 -8.73
C TYR A 120 -5.60 -7.34 -9.33
N THR A 121 -6.19 -7.97 -10.35
CA THR A 121 -5.50 -9.07 -11.06
C THR A 121 -4.60 -8.53 -12.16
N ARG A 122 -3.48 -9.22 -12.45
CA ARG A 122 -2.56 -8.81 -13.53
C ARG A 122 -3.26 -8.76 -14.90
N ARG A 123 -4.15 -9.71 -15.15
CA ARG A 123 -4.96 -9.76 -16.38
C ARG A 123 -5.80 -8.51 -16.57
N GLN A 124 -6.51 -8.10 -15.52
CA GLN A 124 -7.32 -6.88 -15.53
C GLN A 124 -6.51 -5.62 -15.87
N MET A 125 -5.31 -5.47 -15.32
CA MET A 125 -4.45 -4.34 -15.69
C MET A 125 -3.99 -4.39 -17.14
N LEU A 126 -3.70 -5.58 -17.68
CA LEU A 126 -3.36 -5.74 -19.10
C LEU A 126 -4.54 -5.37 -20.00
N ASP A 127 -5.74 -5.87 -19.70
CA ASP A 127 -6.96 -5.57 -20.45
C ASP A 127 -7.24 -4.04 -20.49
N LEU A 128 -6.98 -3.36 -19.36
CA LEU A 128 -7.13 -1.91 -19.23
C LEU A 128 -6.10 -1.11 -20.05
N VAL A 129 -4.83 -1.54 -20.07
CA VAL A 129 -3.74 -0.85 -20.79
C VAL A 129 -3.82 -1.10 -22.29
N GLU A 130 -4.19 -2.31 -22.70
CA GLU A 130 -4.28 -2.69 -24.12
C GLU A 130 -5.53 -2.13 -24.81
N GLY A 131 -6.41 -1.47 -24.05
CA GLY A 131 -7.67 -0.95 -24.60
C GLY A 131 -8.49 -2.05 -25.26
N LYS A 132 -8.39 -3.30 -24.76
CA LYS A 132 -9.21 -4.44 -25.21
C LYS A 132 -10.61 -4.29 -24.63
N ILE A 133 -11.24 -3.19 -25.04
CA ILE A 133 -12.60 -2.73 -24.76
C ILE A 133 -13.03 -1.85 -25.93
#